data_AF-A0A3E1NM13-F1
#
_entry.id   AF-A0A3E1NM13-F1
#
_cell.length_a   1.000
_cell.length_b   1.000
_cell.length_c   1.000
_cell.angle_alpha   90.00
_cell.angle_beta   90.00
_cell.angle_gamma   90.00
#
_symmetry.space_group_name_H-M   'P 1'
#
loop_
_entity.id
_entity.type
_entity.pdbx_description
1 polymer ?
#
loop_
_entity_poly.entity_id
_entity_poly.type
_entity_poly.pdbx_seq_one_letter_code
_entity_poly.pdbx_strand_id
1 'polypeptide(L)' 'MGAVKLIDQEIAQYLPRLNDKQKQAVLNVVKTFAAEQQDWWDEISTEQQHAIDQSLQEMKAGKLTPHAEVLKKYGK' A
#
# COMPACT_ATOMS: atom_id res chain seq x y z
N MET A 1 19.15 -13.32 -9.16
CA MET A 1 18.51 -13.57 -10.48
C MET A 1 18.20 -15.05 -10.76
N GLY A 2 18.87 -16.03 -10.13
CA GLY A 2 18.58 -17.46 -10.39
C GLY A 2 17.24 -17.94 -9.79
N ALA A 3 16.91 -17.55 -8.55
CA ALA A 3 15.72 -18.04 -7.85
C ALA A 3 14.38 -17.59 -8.48
N VAL A 4 14.27 -16.34 -8.94
CA VAL A 4 13.05 -15.82 -9.60
C VAL A 4 12.74 -16.60 -10.88
N LYS A 5 13.77 -16.91 -11.68
CA LYS A 5 13.63 -17.72 -12.89
C LYS A 5 13.13 -19.15 -12.62
N LEU A 6 13.45 -19.72 -11.45
CA LEU A 6 12.96 -21.06 -11.08
C LEU A 6 11.47 -21.02 -10.72
N ILE A 7 11.02 -19.99 -10.00
CA ILE A 7 9.61 -19.82 -9.63
C ILE A 7 8.75 -19.60 -10.88
N ASP A 8 9.20 -18.76 -11.82
CA ASP A 8 8.48 -18.52 -13.08
C ASP A 8 8.29 -19.83 -13.89
N GLN A 9 9.30 -20.70 -13.89
CA GLN A 9 9.27 -21.99 -14.57
C GLN A 9 8.28 -22.97 -13.92
N GLU A 10 8.25 -23.04 -12.58
CA GLU A 10 7.30 -23.87 -11.86
C GLU A 10 5.86 -23.42 -12.11
N ILE A 11 5.60 -22.10 -12.06
CA ILE A 11 4.27 -21.55 -12.36
C ILE A 11 3.83 -21.93 -13.78
N ALA A 12 4.70 -21.71 -14.78
CA ALA A 12 4.41 -22.06 -16.17
C ALA A 12 4.16 -23.56 -16.38
N GLN A 13 4.81 -24.43 -15.59
CA GLN A 13 4.59 -25.88 -15.64
C GLN A 13 3.26 -26.31 -15.02
N TYR A 14 2.82 -25.67 -13.92
CA TYR A 14 1.62 -26.06 -13.20
C TYR A 14 0.33 -25.43 -13.73
N LEU A 15 0.36 -24.19 -14.25
CA LEU A 15 -0.83 -23.50 -14.76
C LEU A 15 -1.62 -24.27 -15.84
N PRO A 16 -0.98 -24.94 -16.83
CA PRO A 16 -1.70 -25.69 -17.84
C PRO A 16 -2.46 -26.90 -17.30
N ARG A 17 -2.05 -27.43 -16.14
CA ARG A 17 -2.64 -28.62 -15.50
C ARG A 17 -3.95 -28.32 -14.76
N LEU A 18 -4.25 -27.03 -14.56
CA LEU A 18 -5.45 -26.58 -13.87
C LEU A 18 -6.66 -26.60 -14.82
N ASN A 19 -7.84 -26.86 -14.27
CA ASN A 19 -9.09 -26.65 -14.99
C ASN A 19 -9.50 -25.16 -14.98
N ASP A 20 -10.51 -24.80 -15.77
CA ASP A 20 -10.89 -23.39 -15.96
C ASP A 20 -11.34 -22.71 -14.67
N LYS A 21 -12.07 -23.43 -13.80
CA LYS A 21 -12.48 -22.90 -12.49
C LYS A 21 -11.28 -22.59 -11.60
N GLN A 22 -10.27 -23.46 -11.61
CA GLN A 22 -9.02 -23.27 -10.86
C GLN A 22 -8.19 -22.14 -11.45
N LYS A 23 -8.07 -22.05 -12.78
CA LYS A 23 -7.37 -20.94 -13.46
C LYS A 23 -8.01 -19.59 -13.13
N GLN A 24 -9.33 -19.54 -13.09
CA GLN A 24 -10.06 -18.32 -12.75
C GLN A 24 -9.84 -17.90 -11.29
N ALA A 25 -9.77 -18.85 -10.36
CA ALA A 25 -9.41 -18.57 -8.97
C ALA A 25 -7.97 -18.03 -8.85
N VAL A 26 -7.01 -18.65 -9.52
CA VAL A 26 -5.61 -18.19 -9.55
C VAL A 26 -5.51 -16.78 -10.14
N LEU A 27 -6.18 -16.52 -11.27
CA LEU A 27 -6.20 -15.20 -11.91
C LEU A 27 -6.76 -14.11 -10.99
N ASN A 28 -7.84 -14.40 -10.25
CA ASN A 28 -8.40 -13.45 -9.30
C ASN A 28 -7.41 -13.11 -8.19
N VAL A 29 -6.77 -14.11 -7.58
CA VAL A 29 -5.77 -13.91 -6.53
C VAL A 29 -4.60 -13.08 -7.04
N VAL A 30 -4.05 -13.42 -8.21
CA VAL A 30 -2.94 -12.65 -8.82
C VAL A 30 -3.35 -11.21 -9.12
N LYS A 31 -4.56 -10.99 -9.63
CA LYS A 31 -5.07 -9.63 -9.89
C LYS A 31 -5.23 -8.82 -8.61
N THR A 32 -5.71 -9.43 -7.52
CA THR A 32 -5.80 -8.76 -6.23
C THR A 32 -4.43 -8.35 -5.71
N PHE A 33 -3.45 -9.27 -5.70
CA PHE A 33 -2.08 -8.94 -5.29
C PHE A 33 -1.39 -7.91 -6.20
N ALA A 34 -1.69 -7.93 -7.50
CA ALA A 34 -1.16 -6.94 -8.44
C ALA A 34 -1.84 -5.57 -8.30
N ALA A 35 -3.12 -5.54 -7.94
CA ALA A 35 -3.87 -4.31 -7.67
C ALA A 35 -3.48 -3.67 -6.32
N GLU A 36 -3.14 -4.48 -5.32
CA GLU A 36 -2.61 -4.04 -4.02
C GLU A 36 -1.20 -3.40 -4.10
N GLN A 37 -0.60 -3.28 -5.30
CA GLN A 37 0.58 -2.45 -5.51
C GLN A 37 0.27 -0.96 -5.71
N GLN A 38 -1.00 -0.55 -5.72
CA GLN A 38 -1.33 0.86 -5.63
C GLN A 38 -1.03 1.30 -4.18
N ASP A 39 -0.07 2.22 -4.00
CA ASP A 39 0.24 2.75 -2.67
C ASP A 39 -1.03 3.41 -2.12
N TRP A 40 -1.32 3.27 -0.82
CA TRP A 40 -2.45 3.96 -0.19
C TRP A 40 -2.36 5.48 -0.43
N TRP A 41 -1.15 6.00 -0.65
CA TRP A 41 -0.90 7.37 -1.06
C TRP A 41 -1.64 7.75 -2.35
N ASP A 42 -1.73 6.83 -3.31
CA ASP A 42 -2.42 7.04 -4.60
C ASP A 42 -3.94 6.92 -4.47
N GLU A 43 -4.45 6.43 -3.34
CA GLU A 43 -5.89 6.24 -3.08
C GLU A 43 -6.54 7.47 -2.40
N ILE A 44 -5.75 8.36 -1.79
CA ILE A 44 -6.25 9.57 -1.15
C ILE A 44 -6.35 10.75 -2.13
N SER A 45 -7.25 11.69 -1.85
CA SER A 45 -7.42 12.85 -2.74
C SER A 45 -6.18 13.75 -2.74
N THR A 46 -5.99 14.51 -3.82
CA THR A 46 -4.90 15.49 -3.92
C THR A 46 -4.94 16.52 -2.77
N GLU A 47 -6.14 16.88 -2.30
CA GLU A 47 -6.31 17.76 -1.14
C GLU A 47 -5.79 17.11 0.15
N GLN A 48 -6.04 15.82 0.35
CA GLN A 48 -5.52 15.06 1.48
C GLN A 48 -4.00 14.91 1.41
N GLN A 49 -3.45 14.60 0.24
CA GLN A 49 -1.99 14.55 0.02
C GLN A 49 -1.35 15.89 0.37
N HIS A 50 -1.90 17.01 -0.15
CA HIS A 50 -1.40 18.35 0.12
C HIS A 50 -1.48 18.71 1.61
N ALA A 51 -2.56 18.35 2.30
CA ALA A 51 -2.71 18.58 3.74
C ALA A 51 -1.64 17.82 4.56
N ILE A 52 -1.34 16.58 4.17
CA ILE A 52 -0.29 15.76 4.82
C ILE A 52 1.08 16.38 4.56
N ASP A 53 1.40 16.73 3.31
CA ASP A 53 2.67 17.36 2.95
C ASP A 53 2.90 18.67 3.69
N GLN A 54 1.87 19.52 3.79
CA GLN A 54 1.93 20.75 4.57
C GLN A 54 2.21 20.46 6.05
N SER A 55 1.51 19.49 6.66
CA SER A 55 1.74 19.11 8.06
C SER A 55 3.17 18.61 8.30
N LEU A 56 3.72 17.82 7.37
CA LEU A 56 5.12 17.37 7.44
C LEU A 56 6.11 18.52 7.33
N GLN A 57 5.84 19.53 6.50
CA GLN A 57 6.66 20.75 6.42
C GLN A 57 6.58 21.57 7.72
N GLU A 58 5.40 21.75 8.27
CA GLU A 58 5.19 22.45 9.54
C GLU A 58 5.90 21.74 10.71
N MET A 59 5.86 20.40 10.72
CA MET A 59 6.64 19.57 11.64
C MET A 59 8.14 19.84 11.54
N LYS A 60 8.69 19.79 10.32
CA LYS A 60 10.12 20.07 10.08
C LYS A 60 10.51 21.50 10.46
N ALA A 61 9.58 22.45 10.29
CA ALA A 61 9.76 23.84 10.69
C ALA A 61 9.56 24.09 12.21
N GLY A 62 9.25 23.06 13.00
CA GLY A 62 9.04 23.18 14.45
C GLY A 62 7.77 23.93 14.83
N LYS A 63 6.76 23.97 13.95
CA LYS A 63 5.51 24.71 14.16
C LYS A 63 4.42 23.90 14.89
N LEU A 64 4.70 22.65 15.25
CA LEU A 64 3.73 21.82 15.97
C LEU A 64 3.66 22.19 17.45
N THR A 65 2.47 22.09 18.01
CA THR A 65 2.24 22.25 19.44
C THR A 65 2.49 20.92 20.17
N PRO A 66 3.32 20.87 21.21
CA PRO A 66 3.52 19.67 22.01
C PRO A 66 2.21 19.18 22.64
N HIS A 67 2.04 17.86 22.69
CA HIS A 67 0.83 17.24 23.27
C HIS A 67 0.54 17.69 24.71
N ALA A 68 1.59 17.86 25.53
CA ALA A 68 1.47 18.35 26.91
C ALA A 68 0.85 19.76 26.99
N GLU A 69 1.17 20.64 26.05
CA GLU A 69 0.60 22.00 26.00
C GLU A 69 -0.87 21.98 25.58
N VAL A 70 -1.22 21.10 24.64
CA VAL A 70 -2.62 20.88 24.21
C VAL A 70 -3.44 20.33 25.37
N LEU A 71 -2.96 19.31 26.09
CA LEU A 71 -3.63 18.75 27.26
C LEU A 71 -3.81 19.77 28.38
N LYS A 72 -2.81 20.62 28.65
CA LYS A 72 -2.94 21.69 29.63
C LYS A 72 -4.07 22.67 29.28
N LYS A 73 -4.31 22.91 27.99
CA LYS A 73 -5.31 23.87 27.51
C LYS A 73 -6.72 23.28 27.38
N TYR A 74 -6.83 21.99 27.06
CA TYR A 74 -8.11 21.36 26.68
C TYR A 74 -8.44 20.07 27.45
N GLY A 75 -7.53 19.54 28.26
CA GLY A 75 -7.80 18.43 29.16
C GLY A 75 -8.70 18.90 30.29
N LYS A 76 -9.99 18.52 30.21
CA LYS A 76 -10.94 18.65 31.32
C LYS A 76 -10.80 17.49 32.29
#